data_AF-A0A4R0PGE8-F1
#
_entry.id   AF-A0A4R0PGE8-F1
#
_cell.length_a   1.000
_cell.length_b   1.000
_cell.length_c   1.000
_cell.angle_alpha   90.00
_cell.angle_beta   90.00
_cell.angle_gamma   90.00
#
_symmetry.space_group_name_H-M   'P 1'
#
loop_
_entity.id
_entity.type
_entity.pdbx_description
1 polymer ?
#
loop_
_entity_poly.entity_id
_entity_poly.type
_entity_poly.pdbx_seq_one_letter_code
_entity_poly.pdbx_strand_id
1 'polypeptide(L)'
;MRAVSHLRPLPAPIAVAFQRQAKSCTDLGSPFTAALCSLIASRGLPDCATRDCIAGWPPERADSRFDALPLRLCGALHFLVLCDADPELAAVYPPTNASQEDLFDAVAAAITRQDVPVARFLRSPPQTNEAARSAVLLPGFLRLAQDHPMPLVLSELGSSAGLNQNWHRFRYDYGSWAWGDPSSPVRIRCDWPGPPGNYLQKVDVRASRGCDIATFPIDRGADRMKLRSYVWPDQPARHQRLNGALRIAADHPPKVDRARACDWIGKRLAERKQGRLHVIFHTIMWQYMPAEEQLWVEDLIREAGARASRDAPLAWLRLETDGDPDGAALHVTTWSGLPDDGKTRLLARADFHGRWIKPAIGLAAE
;
A
#
# COMPACT_ATOMS: atom_id res chain seq x y z
N MET A 1 13.36 -16.25 37.30
CA MET A 1 13.21 -14.94 37.97
C MET A 1 12.93 -13.93 36.87
N ARG A 2 11.66 -13.57 36.63
CA ARG A 2 11.28 -12.65 35.55
C ARG A 2 11.80 -11.26 35.95
N ALA A 3 12.74 -10.69 35.18
CA ALA A 3 13.13 -9.30 35.36
C ALA A 3 11.88 -8.46 35.08
N VAL A 4 11.29 -7.88 36.13
CA VAL A 4 10.17 -6.96 35.99
C VAL A 4 10.75 -5.69 35.37
N SER A 5 10.75 -5.61 34.05
CA SER A 5 10.93 -4.34 33.37
C SER A 5 9.84 -3.40 33.90
N HIS A 6 10.20 -2.26 34.49
CA HIS A 6 9.22 -1.28 34.93
C HIS A 6 8.41 -0.81 33.71
N LEU A 7 7.17 -1.27 33.60
CA LEU A 7 6.26 -0.84 32.55
C LEU A 7 5.77 0.57 32.85
N ARG A 8 5.82 1.44 31.85
CA ARG A 8 5.28 2.80 31.93
C ARG A 8 4.11 2.94 30.96
N PRO A 9 2.98 3.51 31.41
CA PRO A 9 1.88 3.86 30.52
C PRO A 9 2.34 4.77 29.37
N LEU A 10 1.70 4.61 28.22
CA LEU A 10 1.86 5.54 27.10
C LEU A 10 1.06 6.83 27.38
N PRO A 11 1.51 8.00 26.87
CA PRO A 11 0.68 9.19 26.88
C PRO A 11 -0.68 8.92 26.24
N ALA A 12 -1.74 9.48 26.82
CA ALA A 12 -3.12 9.16 26.41
C ALA A 12 -3.39 9.28 24.90
N PRO A 13 -2.91 10.32 24.18
CA PRO A 13 -3.09 10.41 22.74
C PRO A 13 -2.44 9.25 21.96
N ILE A 14 -1.28 8.79 22.41
CA ILE A 14 -0.56 7.67 21.80
C ILE A 14 -1.28 6.36 22.08
N ALA A 15 -1.74 6.14 23.32
CA ALA A 15 -2.54 4.96 23.65
C ALA A 15 -3.82 4.89 22.80
N VAL A 16 -4.50 6.02 22.57
CA VAL A 16 -5.67 6.12 21.68
C VAL A 16 -5.31 5.74 20.24
N ALA A 17 -4.16 6.16 19.72
CA ALA A 17 -3.72 5.75 18.38
C ALA A 17 -3.56 4.23 18.27
N PHE A 18 -2.99 3.56 19.29
CA PHE A 18 -2.90 2.10 19.35
C PHE A 18 -4.29 1.44 19.43
N GLN A 19 -5.23 1.97 20.22
CA GLN A 19 -6.60 1.45 20.28
C GLN A 19 -7.34 1.57 18.95
N ARG A 20 -7.19 2.69 18.25
CA ARG A 20 -7.76 2.87 16.90
C ARG A 20 -7.16 1.87 15.92
N GLN A 21 -5.84 1.69 15.95
CA GLN A 21 -5.20 0.66 15.12
C GLN A 21 -5.72 -0.73 15.46
N ALA A 22 -5.90 -1.06 16.74
CA ALA A 22 -6.45 -2.34 17.15
C ALA A 22 -7.84 -2.59 16.53
N LYS A 23 -8.73 -1.60 16.58
CA LYS A 23 -10.03 -1.65 15.92
C LYS A 23 -9.90 -1.90 14.42
N SER A 24 -9.04 -1.14 13.73
CA SER A 24 -8.81 -1.35 12.29
C SER A 24 -8.27 -2.75 11.98
N CYS A 25 -7.36 -3.28 12.78
CA CYS A 25 -6.86 -4.65 12.63
C CYS A 25 -7.98 -5.69 12.78
N THR A 26 -8.87 -5.53 13.78
CA THR A 26 -10.05 -6.39 13.94
C THR A 26 -10.97 -6.33 12.73
N ASP A 27 -11.35 -5.12 12.29
CA ASP A 27 -12.26 -4.89 11.16
C ASP A 27 -11.68 -5.43 9.83
N LEU A 28 -10.34 -5.53 9.75
CA LEU A 28 -9.60 -6.04 8.59
C LEU A 28 -9.13 -7.49 8.75
N GLY A 29 -9.59 -8.20 9.79
CA GLY A 29 -9.36 -9.63 9.98
C GLY A 29 -7.94 -9.99 10.45
N SER A 30 -7.41 -9.25 11.42
CA SER A 30 -6.16 -9.57 12.13
C SER A 30 -6.35 -9.49 13.65
N PRO A 31 -6.96 -10.51 14.27
CA PRO A 31 -7.14 -10.57 15.71
C PRO A 31 -5.81 -10.56 16.48
N PHE A 32 -4.73 -11.13 15.93
CA PHE A 32 -3.41 -11.13 16.58
C PHE A 32 -2.85 -9.71 16.70
N THR A 33 -2.78 -8.98 15.58
CA THR A 33 -2.24 -7.62 15.59
C THR A 33 -3.14 -6.66 16.37
N ALA A 34 -4.46 -6.91 16.38
CA ALA A 34 -5.40 -6.18 17.21
C ALA A 34 -5.12 -6.39 18.71
N ALA A 35 -4.91 -7.64 19.14
CA ALA A 35 -4.57 -7.97 20.52
C ALA A 35 -3.25 -7.31 20.94
N LEU A 36 -2.21 -7.41 20.09
CA LEU A 36 -0.91 -6.76 20.33
C LEU A 36 -1.07 -5.24 20.56
N CYS A 37 -1.79 -4.55 19.67
CA CYS A 37 -2.03 -3.11 19.82
C CYS A 37 -2.80 -2.78 21.11
N SER A 38 -3.82 -3.58 21.44
CA SER A 38 -4.67 -3.38 22.63
C SER A 38 -3.91 -3.58 23.94
N LEU A 39 -3.03 -4.59 24.00
CA LEU A 39 -2.16 -4.86 25.14
C LEU A 39 -1.16 -3.73 25.36
N ILE A 40 -0.51 -3.23 24.30
CA ILE A 40 0.43 -2.11 24.39
C ILE A 40 -0.29 -0.83 24.86
N ALA A 41 -1.49 -0.55 24.33
CA ALA A 41 -2.27 0.62 24.74
C ALA A 41 -2.68 0.59 26.22
N SER A 42 -3.03 -0.59 26.74
CA SER A 42 -3.56 -0.75 28.10
C SER A 42 -2.46 -0.90 29.16
N ARG A 43 -1.39 -1.62 28.83
CA ARG A 43 -0.33 -1.99 29.80
C ARG A 43 0.93 -1.13 29.67
N GLY A 44 1.07 -0.38 28.58
CA GLY A 44 2.25 0.44 28.32
C GLY A 44 3.43 -0.36 27.77
N LEU A 45 4.62 0.20 27.92
CA LEU A 45 5.88 -0.37 27.41
C LEU A 45 6.97 -0.33 28.48
N PRO A 46 8.00 -1.20 28.39
CA PRO A 46 9.19 -1.10 29.23
C PRO A 46 9.83 0.30 29.19
N ASP A 47 10.41 0.74 30.30
CA ASP A 47 11.18 1.98 30.38
C ASP A 47 12.50 1.87 29.60
N CYS A 48 12.46 2.26 28.32
CA CYS A 48 13.54 2.04 27.35
C CYS A 48 13.47 3.06 26.18
N ALA A 49 14.49 3.08 25.32
CA ALA A 49 14.57 4.04 24.21
C ALA A 49 13.42 3.90 23.20
N THR A 50 12.93 2.69 22.99
CA THR A 50 11.75 2.38 22.16
C THR A 50 10.51 3.06 22.72
N ARG A 51 10.30 2.97 24.03
CA ARG A 51 9.17 3.61 24.71
C ARG A 51 9.29 5.12 24.64
N ASP A 52 10.48 5.68 24.84
CA ASP A 52 10.68 7.13 24.73
C ASP A 52 10.46 7.64 23.31
N CYS A 53 10.87 6.88 22.30
CA CYS A 53 10.58 7.19 20.91
C CYS A 53 9.07 7.22 20.64
N ILE A 54 8.31 6.24 21.14
CA ILE A 54 6.86 6.14 20.97
C ILE A 54 6.12 7.22 21.78
N ALA A 55 6.51 7.44 23.03
CA ALA A 55 5.88 8.41 23.92
C ALA A 55 6.15 9.85 23.50
N GLY A 56 7.31 10.13 22.90
CA GLY A 56 7.67 11.44 22.35
C GLY A 56 7.19 11.68 20.92
N TRP A 57 6.46 10.74 20.31
CA TRP A 57 5.98 10.92 18.94
C TRP A 57 4.95 12.04 18.86
N PRO A 58 4.96 12.91 17.83
CA PRO A 58 3.95 13.95 17.66
C PRO A 58 2.52 13.35 17.67
N PRO A 59 1.69 13.65 18.67
CA PRO A 59 0.39 12.99 18.86
C PRO A 59 -0.54 13.07 17.65
N GLU A 60 -0.57 14.22 17.00
CA GLU A 60 -1.37 14.50 15.81
C GLU A 60 -0.96 13.67 14.58
N ARG A 61 0.25 13.12 14.58
CA ARG A 61 0.78 12.29 13.49
C ARG A 61 0.80 10.79 13.80
N ALA A 62 0.53 10.38 15.04
CA ALA A 62 0.66 8.98 15.45
C ALA A 62 -0.33 8.03 14.76
N ASP A 63 -1.48 8.54 14.33
CA ASP A 63 -2.55 7.75 13.69
C ASP A 63 -2.15 7.21 12.29
N SER A 64 -2.88 6.21 11.82
CA SER A 64 -2.71 5.52 10.55
C SER A 64 -2.85 6.42 9.31
N ARG A 65 -3.53 7.55 9.45
CA ARG A 65 -3.66 8.60 8.43
C ARG A 65 -2.35 9.33 8.15
N PHE A 66 -1.39 9.28 9.07
CA PHE A 66 -0.11 9.96 8.98
C PHE A 66 1.05 8.97 9.14
N ASP A 67 1.68 8.92 10.30
CA ASP A 67 2.90 8.12 10.49
C ASP A 67 2.62 6.65 10.83
N ALA A 68 1.37 6.31 11.17
CA ALA A 68 0.92 4.97 11.55
C ALA A 68 1.84 4.31 12.60
N LEU A 69 2.11 5.05 13.68
CA LEU A 69 3.05 4.66 14.73
C LEU A 69 2.80 3.25 15.30
N PRO A 70 1.55 2.83 15.58
CA PRO A 70 1.31 1.47 16.05
C PRO A 70 1.80 0.39 15.07
N LEU A 71 1.57 0.59 13.76
CA LEU A 71 2.03 -0.35 12.72
C LEU A 71 3.56 -0.37 12.58
N ARG A 72 4.25 0.73 12.92
CA ARG A 72 5.71 0.75 12.96
C ARG A 72 6.23 -0.20 14.05
N LEU A 73 5.63 -0.20 15.23
CA LEU A 73 6.02 -1.11 16.31
C LEU A 73 5.64 -2.56 15.98
N CYS A 74 4.42 -2.82 15.51
CA CYS A 74 4.02 -4.18 15.10
C CYS A 74 4.94 -4.74 14.01
N GLY A 75 5.28 -3.91 13.02
CA GLY A 75 6.21 -4.27 11.95
C GLY A 75 7.65 -4.49 12.44
N ALA A 76 8.10 -3.75 13.45
CA ALA A 76 9.42 -3.97 14.07
C ALA A 76 9.48 -5.31 14.79
N LEU A 77 8.47 -5.63 15.60
CA LEU A 77 8.38 -6.90 16.32
C LEU A 77 8.28 -8.09 15.36
N HIS A 78 7.42 -7.98 14.34
CA HIS A 78 7.32 -9.01 13.31
C HIS A 78 8.63 -9.15 12.52
N PHE A 79 9.37 -8.07 12.28
CA PHE A 79 10.67 -8.12 11.62
C PHE A 79 11.69 -8.95 12.41
N LEU A 80 11.70 -8.82 13.75
CA LEU A 80 12.56 -9.64 14.61
C LEU A 80 12.21 -11.12 14.47
N VAL A 81 10.92 -11.47 14.45
CA VAL A 81 10.44 -12.85 14.25
C VAL A 81 10.84 -13.40 12.88
N LEU A 82 10.64 -12.62 11.81
CA LEU A 82 10.97 -13.05 10.45
C LEU A 82 12.48 -13.23 10.21
N CYS A 83 13.31 -12.52 10.98
CA CYS A 83 14.76 -12.59 10.92
C CYS A 83 15.37 -13.56 11.95
N ASP A 84 14.53 -14.30 12.70
CA ASP A 84 14.97 -15.19 13.79
C ASP A 84 15.86 -14.49 14.83
N ALA A 85 15.58 -13.21 15.10
CA ALA A 85 16.38 -12.37 15.99
C ALA A 85 15.96 -12.47 17.47
N ASP A 86 14.78 -13.02 17.75
CA ASP A 86 14.27 -13.22 19.11
C ASP A 86 13.39 -14.50 19.17
N PRO A 87 13.96 -15.65 19.57
CA PRO A 87 13.24 -16.93 19.59
C PRO A 87 12.07 -16.98 20.58
N GLU A 88 12.16 -16.27 21.71
CA GLU A 88 11.08 -16.20 22.70
C GLU A 88 9.88 -15.41 22.16
N LEU A 89 10.14 -14.31 21.42
CA LEU A 89 9.09 -13.57 20.71
C LEU A 89 8.48 -14.43 19.60
N ALA A 90 9.31 -15.13 18.83
CA ALA A 90 8.84 -16.01 17.75
C ALA A 90 7.91 -17.12 18.26
N ALA A 91 8.17 -17.66 19.46
CA ALA A 91 7.37 -18.71 20.07
C ALA A 91 5.91 -18.30 20.34
N VAL A 92 5.63 -17.00 20.52
CA VAL A 92 4.26 -16.49 20.79
C VAL A 92 3.57 -15.88 19.56
N TYR A 93 4.24 -15.86 18.40
CA TYR A 93 3.66 -15.40 17.14
C TYR A 93 2.91 -16.52 16.41
N PRO A 94 1.95 -16.19 15.51
CA PRO A 94 1.30 -17.17 14.67
C PRO A 94 2.31 -18.07 13.93
N PRO A 95 2.03 -19.38 13.81
CA PRO A 95 0.73 -20.03 14.07
C PRO A 95 0.47 -20.39 15.54
N THR A 96 1.36 -20.08 16.48
CA THR A 96 1.11 -20.32 17.90
C THR A 96 -0.03 -19.46 18.42
N ASN A 97 -0.95 -20.06 19.17
CA ASN A 97 -2.05 -19.35 19.85
C ASN A 97 -1.70 -19.14 21.33
N ALA A 98 -0.76 -18.23 21.59
CA ALA A 98 -0.34 -17.87 22.95
C ALA A 98 -1.45 -17.15 23.71
N SER A 99 -1.46 -17.27 25.04
CA SER A 99 -2.34 -16.44 25.87
C SER A 99 -1.97 -14.96 25.73
N GLN A 100 -2.91 -14.05 26.01
CA GLN A 100 -2.61 -12.62 25.99
C GLN A 100 -1.53 -12.22 27.01
N GLU A 101 -1.42 -12.97 28.11
CA GLU A 101 -0.40 -12.75 29.13
C GLU A 101 0.98 -13.14 28.59
N ASP A 102 1.10 -14.35 28.03
CA ASP A 102 2.37 -14.83 27.46
C ASP A 102 2.83 -13.96 26.28
N LEU A 103 1.88 -13.54 25.43
CA LEU A 103 2.16 -12.62 24.32
C LEU A 103 2.72 -11.29 24.84
N PHE A 104 2.08 -10.68 25.83
CA PHE A 104 2.52 -9.40 26.35
C PHE A 104 3.88 -9.50 27.06
N ASP A 105 4.07 -10.54 27.88
CA ASP A 105 5.34 -10.80 28.57
C ASP A 105 6.49 -10.96 27.57
N ALA A 106 6.30 -11.77 26.53
CA ALA A 106 7.31 -11.97 25.49
C ALA A 106 7.58 -10.69 24.69
N VAL A 107 6.55 -9.90 24.37
CA VAL A 107 6.71 -8.61 23.68
C VAL A 107 7.48 -7.60 24.53
N ALA A 108 7.14 -7.45 25.81
CA ALA A 108 7.83 -6.54 26.72
C ALA A 108 9.30 -6.96 26.90
N ALA A 109 9.56 -8.26 27.06
CA ALA A 109 10.91 -8.79 27.15
C ALA A 109 11.71 -8.57 25.85
N ALA A 110 11.10 -8.81 24.68
CA ALA A 110 11.72 -8.61 23.38
C ALA A 110 12.05 -7.13 23.12
N ILE A 111 11.16 -6.20 23.47
CA ILE A 111 11.43 -4.75 23.37
C ILE A 111 12.63 -4.37 24.24
N THR A 112 12.74 -4.95 25.43
CA THR A 112 13.90 -4.70 26.32
C THR A 112 15.19 -5.27 25.73
N ARG A 113 15.17 -6.52 25.22
CA ARG A 113 16.33 -7.17 24.61
C ARG A 113 16.78 -6.51 23.30
N GLN A 114 15.82 -6.02 22.52
CA GLN A 114 16.00 -5.51 21.16
C GLN A 114 15.75 -4.00 21.07
N ASP A 115 15.97 -3.26 22.16
CA ASP A 115 15.58 -1.86 22.29
C ASP A 115 16.14 -0.98 21.16
N VAL A 116 17.46 -0.99 20.97
CA VAL A 116 18.11 -0.17 19.92
C VAL A 116 17.65 -0.56 18.51
N PRO A 117 17.62 -1.85 18.11
CA PRO A 117 17.05 -2.27 16.83
C PRO A 117 15.60 -1.81 16.61
N VAL A 118 14.72 -1.98 17.60
CA VAL A 118 13.30 -1.60 17.50
C VAL A 118 13.17 -0.08 17.39
N ALA A 119 13.81 0.69 18.27
CA ALA A 119 13.80 2.15 18.22
C ALA A 119 14.33 2.69 16.87
N ARG A 120 15.36 2.05 16.29
CA ARG A 120 15.86 2.41 14.96
C ARG A 120 14.83 2.08 13.87
N PHE A 121 14.16 0.93 13.96
CA PHE A 121 13.16 0.50 12.98
C PHE A 121 11.99 1.50 12.90
N LEU A 122 11.55 2.02 14.05
CA LEU A 122 10.47 3.00 14.14
C LEU A 122 10.72 4.28 13.32
N ARG A 123 11.98 4.63 13.03
CA ARG A 123 12.30 5.83 12.22
C ARG A 123 11.92 5.68 10.74
N SER A 124 11.76 4.45 10.26
CA SER A 124 11.33 4.19 8.88
C SER A 124 9.82 4.26 8.73
N PRO A 125 9.30 4.90 7.66
CA PRO A 125 7.88 4.83 7.35
C PRO A 125 7.45 3.39 7.05
N PRO A 126 6.20 3.03 7.39
CA PRO A 126 5.58 1.78 6.94
C PRO A 126 5.65 1.62 5.42
N GLN A 127 5.79 0.37 4.97
CA GLN A 127 5.86 0.04 3.55
C GLN A 127 4.65 -0.83 3.18
N THR A 128 3.51 -0.19 2.95
CA THR A 128 2.22 -0.84 2.69
C THR A 128 2.08 -1.23 1.21
N ASN A 129 2.80 -2.28 0.79
CA ASN A 129 2.81 -2.78 -0.59
C ASN A 129 1.67 -3.76 -0.85
N GLU A 130 0.42 -3.29 -0.82
CA GLU A 130 -0.74 -4.14 -1.06
C GLU A 130 -0.95 -4.40 -2.56
N ALA A 131 -0.39 -5.50 -3.05
CA ALA A 131 -0.54 -5.95 -4.44
C ALA A 131 -2.01 -6.15 -4.85
N ALA A 132 -2.92 -6.45 -3.90
CA ALA A 132 -4.34 -6.61 -4.20
C ALA A 132 -5.01 -5.32 -4.70
N ARG A 133 -4.46 -4.13 -4.42
CA ARG A 133 -4.98 -2.87 -4.99
C ARG A 133 -4.92 -2.83 -6.52
N SER A 134 -4.04 -3.65 -7.13
CA SER A 134 -4.03 -3.82 -8.58
C SER A 134 -5.36 -4.34 -9.13
N ALA A 135 -6.16 -5.09 -8.35
CA ALA A 135 -7.49 -5.50 -8.78
C ALA A 135 -8.46 -4.32 -8.90
N VAL A 136 -8.31 -3.31 -8.04
CA VAL A 136 -9.13 -2.09 -8.14
C VAL A 136 -8.69 -1.25 -9.34
N LEU A 137 -7.39 -1.17 -9.62
CA LEU A 137 -6.86 -0.41 -10.75
C LEU A 137 -7.15 -1.06 -12.12
N LEU A 138 -7.17 -2.39 -12.18
CA LEU A 138 -7.25 -3.15 -13.42
C LEU A 138 -8.41 -2.69 -14.33
N PRO A 139 -9.67 -2.61 -13.87
CA PRO A 139 -10.78 -2.12 -14.69
C PRO A 139 -10.50 -0.74 -15.32
N GLY A 140 -9.86 0.16 -14.57
CA GLY A 140 -9.45 1.48 -15.06
C GLY A 140 -8.41 1.38 -16.18
N PHE A 141 -7.38 0.54 -16.02
CA PHE A 141 -6.39 0.29 -17.07
C PHE A 141 -7.00 -0.36 -18.31
N LEU A 142 -7.89 -1.34 -18.14
CA LEU A 142 -8.55 -2.02 -19.25
C LEU A 142 -9.45 -1.06 -20.05
N ARG A 143 -10.19 -0.20 -19.35
CA ARG A 143 -11.00 0.84 -19.98
C ARG A 143 -10.15 1.87 -20.72
N LEU A 144 -9.06 2.34 -20.11
CA LEU A 144 -8.12 3.25 -20.76
C LEU A 144 -7.50 2.65 -22.03
N ALA A 145 -7.15 1.36 -22.01
CA ALA A 145 -6.64 0.66 -23.19
C ALA A 145 -7.70 0.47 -24.28
N GLN A 146 -9.00 0.49 -23.94
CA GLN A 146 -10.11 0.38 -24.89
C GLN A 146 -10.35 1.72 -25.56
N ASP A 147 -10.44 2.78 -24.75
CA ASP A 147 -10.66 4.15 -25.20
C ASP A 147 -9.45 4.65 -26.02
N HIS A 148 -8.25 4.15 -25.71
CA HIS A 148 -6.99 4.47 -26.40
C HIS A 148 -6.23 3.17 -26.76
N PRO A 149 -6.48 2.58 -27.94
CA PRO A 149 -5.87 1.31 -28.37
C PRO A 149 -4.39 1.49 -28.76
N MET A 150 -3.56 1.83 -27.78
CA MET A 150 -2.13 2.09 -27.90
C MET A 150 -1.37 1.47 -26.72
N PRO A 151 -0.07 1.23 -26.86
CA PRO A 151 0.73 0.74 -25.74
C PRO A 151 0.80 1.75 -24.58
N LEU A 152 0.80 1.22 -23.35
CA LEU A 152 0.85 2.02 -22.13
C LEU A 152 2.28 2.33 -21.69
N VAL A 153 2.49 3.57 -21.25
CA VAL A 153 3.66 3.98 -20.46
C VAL A 153 3.16 4.42 -19.09
N LEU A 154 3.61 3.74 -18.04
CA LEU A 154 3.11 3.96 -16.69
C LEU A 154 4.05 4.88 -15.89
N SER A 155 3.47 5.64 -14.97
CA SER A 155 4.19 6.46 -13.99
C SER A 155 3.48 6.36 -12.64
N GLU A 156 4.05 5.57 -11.74
CA GLU A 156 3.49 5.34 -10.40
C GLU A 156 4.03 6.36 -9.40
N LEU A 157 3.15 7.09 -8.70
CA LEU A 157 3.53 7.96 -7.59
C LEU A 157 3.35 7.23 -6.25
N GLY A 158 4.32 7.37 -5.34
CA GLY A 158 4.28 6.69 -4.03
C GLY A 158 4.39 5.18 -4.16
N SER A 159 5.32 4.70 -4.99
CA SER A 159 5.38 3.29 -5.40
C SER A 159 5.81 2.32 -4.30
N SER A 160 6.39 2.81 -3.20
CA SER A 160 7.04 1.97 -2.19
C SER A 160 8.04 0.98 -2.85
N ALA A 161 7.77 -0.33 -2.84
CA ALA A 161 8.60 -1.35 -3.50
C ALA A 161 8.30 -1.54 -5.00
N GLY A 162 7.28 -0.85 -5.53
CA GLY A 162 6.88 -0.87 -6.94
C GLY A 162 6.18 -2.15 -7.40
N LEU A 163 5.69 -2.99 -6.48
CA LEU A 163 5.08 -4.29 -6.84
C LEU A 163 3.86 -4.14 -7.75
N ASN A 164 3.08 -3.06 -7.61
CA ASN A 164 1.91 -2.80 -8.47
C ASN A 164 2.30 -2.41 -9.91
N GLN A 165 3.57 -2.10 -10.21
CA GLN A 165 4.03 -1.91 -11.60
C GLN A 165 3.93 -3.19 -12.45
N ASN A 166 3.79 -4.34 -11.79
CA ASN A 166 3.62 -5.65 -12.42
C ASN A 166 2.15 -6.10 -12.50
N TRP A 167 1.19 -5.20 -12.33
CA TRP A 167 -0.25 -5.52 -12.32
C TRP A 167 -0.68 -6.37 -13.53
N HIS A 168 -0.15 -6.11 -14.73
CA HIS A 168 -0.51 -6.83 -15.96
C HIS A 168 0.04 -8.27 -16.02
N ARG A 169 0.82 -8.68 -15.01
CA ARG A 169 1.37 -10.04 -14.86
C ARG A 169 0.67 -10.86 -13.78
N PHE A 170 -0.34 -10.30 -13.12
CA PHE A 170 -1.10 -10.98 -12.08
C PHE A 170 -2.30 -11.72 -12.67
N ARG A 171 -2.84 -12.66 -11.90
CA ARG A 171 -4.13 -13.29 -12.16
C ARG A 171 -5.19 -12.64 -11.27
N TYR A 172 -6.27 -12.19 -11.90
CA TYR A 172 -7.42 -11.62 -11.23
C TYR A 172 -8.64 -12.53 -11.37
N ASP A 173 -9.38 -12.64 -10.28
CA ASP A 173 -10.63 -13.38 -10.19
C ASP A 173 -11.68 -12.48 -9.56
N TYR A 174 -12.71 -12.14 -10.35
CA TYR A 174 -13.84 -11.32 -9.95
C TYR A 174 -15.12 -12.14 -9.77
N GLY A 175 -15.00 -13.47 -9.69
CA GLY A 175 -16.12 -14.40 -9.61
C GLY A 175 -16.73 -14.70 -10.97
N SER A 176 -17.51 -13.75 -11.52
CA SER A 176 -18.20 -13.91 -12.82
C SER A 176 -17.25 -13.79 -14.02
N TRP A 177 -16.07 -13.20 -13.82
CA TRP A 177 -15.03 -13.05 -14.84
C TRP A 177 -13.64 -13.06 -14.22
N ALA A 178 -12.64 -13.26 -15.08
CA ALA A 178 -11.24 -13.29 -14.69
C ALA A 178 -10.38 -12.66 -15.78
N TRP A 179 -9.20 -12.17 -15.39
CA TRP A 179 -8.24 -11.59 -16.33
C TRP A 179 -6.80 -11.95 -15.93
N GLY A 180 -5.94 -12.04 -16.93
CA GLY A 180 -4.52 -12.34 -16.74
C GLY A 180 -4.20 -13.84 -16.77
N ASP A 181 -2.90 -14.13 -16.76
CA ASP A 181 -2.35 -15.47 -16.93
C ASP A 181 -2.80 -16.42 -15.79
N PRO A 182 -3.52 -17.52 -16.09
CA PRO A 182 -3.91 -18.51 -15.09
C PRO A 182 -2.73 -19.13 -14.32
N SER A 183 -1.51 -19.09 -14.85
CA SER A 183 -0.29 -19.63 -14.23
C SER A 183 0.43 -18.64 -13.29
N SER A 184 -0.01 -17.37 -13.26
CA SER A 184 0.63 -16.34 -12.43
C SER A 184 0.70 -16.77 -10.95
N PRO A 185 1.85 -16.61 -10.29
CA PRO A 185 2.00 -16.89 -8.86
C PRO A 185 1.27 -15.85 -7.98
N VAL A 186 0.78 -14.76 -8.56
CA VAL A 186 -0.04 -13.75 -7.89
C VAL A 186 -1.48 -13.94 -8.31
N ARG A 187 -2.31 -14.48 -7.40
CA ARG A 187 -3.76 -14.58 -7.58
C ARG A 187 -4.44 -13.58 -6.66
N ILE A 188 -5.27 -12.72 -7.23
CA ILE A 188 -6.03 -11.71 -6.50
C ILE A 188 -7.51 -11.97 -6.75
N ARG A 189 -8.23 -12.31 -5.70
CA ARG A 189 -9.70 -12.32 -5.69
C ARG A 189 -10.19 -10.94 -5.27
N CYS A 190 -11.16 -10.41 -5.99
CA CYS A 190 -11.81 -9.14 -5.68
C CYS A 190 -13.31 -9.28 -5.96
N ASP A 191 -14.16 -9.05 -4.97
CA ASP A 191 -15.59 -9.19 -5.15
C ASP A 191 -16.11 -8.05 -6.06
N TRP A 192 -16.75 -8.44 -7.17
CA TRP A 192 -17.30 -7.54 -8.18
C TRP A 192 -18.75 -7.92 -8.47
N PRO A 193 -19.70 -6.96 -8.48
CA PRO A 193 -21.08 -7.25 -8.82
C PRO A 193 -21.28 -7.35 -10.34
N GLY A 194 -21.80 -8.50 -10.80
CA GLY A 194 -22.23 -8.68 -12.19
C GLY A 194 -21.09 -8.97 -13.19
N PRO A 195 -21.39 -8.98 -14.50
CA PRO A 195 -20.38 -9.15 -15.54
C PRO A 195 -19.46 -7.92 -15.68
N PRO A 196 -18.29 -8.07 -16.34
CA PRO A 196 -17.45 -6.93 -16.70
C PRO A 196 -18.13 -6.14 -17.84
N GLY A 197 -17.74 -4.88 -18.01
CA GLY A 197 -18.03 -4.17 -19.26
C GLY A 197 -17.28 -4.77 -20.45
N ASN A 198 -17.50 -4.22 -21.64
CA ASN A 198 -16.93 -4.71 -22.91
C ASN A 198 -15.45 -4.35 -23.14
N TYR A 199 -14.65 -4.21 -22.07
CA TYR A 199 -13.25 -3.75 -22.09
C TYR A 199 -12.23 -4.86 -21.78
N LEU A 200 -12.64 -6.12 -21.68
CA LEU A 200 -11.72 -7.22 -21.45
C LEU A 200 -10.83 -7.47 -22.66
N GLN A 201 -9.57 -7.06 -22.57
CA GLN A 201 -8.60 -7.20 -23.65
C GLN A 201 -7.18 -7.39 -23.11
N LYS A 202 -6.24 -7.79 -23.98
CA LYS A 202 -4.81 -7.77 -23.65
C LYS A 202 -4.33 -6.33 -23.62
N VAL A 203 -3.48 -6.01 -22.64
CA VAL A 203 -2.86 -4.68 -22.53
C VAL A 203 -1.36 -4.79 -22.76
N ASP A 204 -0.85 -3.95 -23.64
CA ASP A 204 0.57 -3.83 -23.92
C ASP A 204 1.19 -2.74 -23.04
N VAL A 205 1.90 -3.14 -21.98
CA VAL A 205 2.64 -2.22 -21.10
C VAL A 205 4.10 -2.16 -21.56
N ARG A 206 4.49 -1.06 -22.23
CA ARG A 206 5.83 -0.90 -22.81
C ARG A 206 6.88 -0.48 -21.80
N ALA A 207 6.49 0.36 -20.85
CA ALA A 207 7.36 0.83 -19.80
C ALA A 207 6.56 1.13 -18.56
N SER A 208 7.13 0.80 -17.40
CA SER A 208 6.65 1.22 -16.10
C SER A 208 7.83 1.74 -15.28
N ARG A 209 7.58 2.83 -14.58
CA ARG A 209 8.52 3.44 -13.64
C ARG A 209 7.72 4.14 -12.56
N GLY A 210 8.30 4.32 -11.39
CA GLY A 210 7.67 5.05 -10.31
C GLY A 210 8.67 5.81 -9.46
N CYS A 211 8.16 6.50 -8.44
CA CYS A 211 8.98 7.18 -7.45
C CYS A 211 8.45 6.98 -6.03
N ASP A 212 9.37 7.03 -5.08
CA ASP A 212 9.06 7.10 -3.66
C ASP A 212 10.13 7.91 -2.92
N ILE A 213 9.77 8.59 -1.83
CA ILE A 213 10.74 9.31 -0.99
C ILE A 213 11.65 8.35 -0.22
N ALA A 214 11.16 7.13 0.04
CA ALA A 214 11.83 6.06 0.75
C ALA A 214 11.82 4.79 -0.12
N THR A 215 12.72 4.75 -1.11
CA THR A 215 12.87 3.57 -1.97
C THR A 215 13.14 2.31 -1.17
N PHE A 216 12.52 1.23 -1.61
CA PHE A 216 12.61 -0.06 -0.95
C PHE A 216 13.13 -1.12 -1.91
N PRO A 217 14.47 -1.26 -2.06
CA PRO A 217 15.06 -2.18 -3.01
C PRO A 217 14.74 -3.63 -2.61
N ILE A 218 14.03 -4.34 -3.48
CA ILE A 218 13.58 -5.72 -3.24
C ILE A 218 14.63 -6.77 -3.59
N ASP A 219 15.81 -6.39 -4.10
CA ASP A 219 16.88 -7.31 -4.46
C ASP A 219 17.70 -7.80 -3.25
N ARG A 220 17.59 -7.12 -2.09
CA ARG A 220 18.30 -7.46 -0.85
C ARG A 220 17.44 -8.26 0.12
N GLY A 221 18.04 -9.29 0.75
CA GLY A 221 17.32 -10.18 1.68
C GLY A 221 16.70 -9.48 2.89
N ALA A 222 17.43 -8.56 3.53
CA ALA A 222 16.94 -7.83 4.70
C ALA A 222 15.78 -6.88 4.36
N ASP A 223 15.81 -6.25 3.19
CA ASP A 223 14.72 -5.39 2.72
C ASP A 223 13.47 -6.25 2.49
N ARG A 224 13.57 -7.41 1.82
CA ARG A 224 12.42 -8.33 1.69
C ARG A 224 11.79 -8.70 3.03
N MET A 225 12.58 -8.89 4.10
CA MET A 225 12.03 -9.19 5.43
C MET A 225 11.27 -8.01 6.03
N LYS A 226 11.77 -6.78 5.86
CA LYS A 226 11.07 -5.59 6.34
C LYS A 226 9.81 -5.29 5.54
N LEU A 227 9.79 -5.61 4.25
CA LEU A 227 8.56 -5.59 3.46
C LEU A 227 7.53 -6.59 3.99
N ARG A 228 7.97 -7.82 4.28
CA ARG A 228 7.12 -8.89 4.82
C ARG A 228 6.63 -8.58 6.23
N SER A 229 7.39 -7.84 7.03
CA SER A 229 7.02 -7.55 8.41
C SER A 229 5.84 -6.58 8.55
N TYR A 230 5.55 -5.79 7.51
CA TYR A 230 4.34 -4.96 7.44
C TYR A 230 3.09 -5.71 6.94
N VAL A 231 3.21 -6.99 6.58
CA VAL A 231 2.06 -7.89 6.45
C VAL A 231 1.79 -8.51 7.82
N TRP A 232 0.54 -8.48 8.27
CA TRP A 232 0.19 -8.98 9.58
C TRP A 232 0.38 -10.50 9.68
N PRO A 233 0.99 -11.02 10.77
CA PRO A 233 1.41 -12.42 10.88
C PRO A 233 0.29 -13.45 10.69
N ASP A 234 -0.93 -13.08 11.06
CA ASP A 234 -2.14 -13.91 10.98
C ASP A 234 -2.89 -13.79 9.64
N GLN A 235 -2.23 -13.26 8.60
CA GLN A 235 -2.81 -13.11 7.26
C GLN A 235 -2.05 -13.91 6.20
N PRO A 236 -2.11 -15.26 6.24
CA PRO A 236 -1.34 -16.13 5.35
C PRO A 236 -1.64 -15.89 3.87
N ALA A 237 -2.88 -15.56 3.50
CA ALA A 237 -3.25 -15.23 2.13
C ALA A 237 -2.53 -13.97 1.59
N ARG A 238 -2.33 -12.96 2.44
CA ARG A 238 -1.57 -11.75 2.07
C ARG A 238 -0.08 -12.06 1.94
N HIS A 239 0.46 -12.89 2.83
CA HIS A 239 1.84 -13.36 2.72
C HIS A 239 2.08 -14.16 1.43
N GLN A 240 1.17 -15.08 1.07
CA GLN A 240 1.27 -15.83 -0.18
C GLN A 240 1.25 -14.91 -1.40
N ARG A 241 0.36 -13.91 -1.41
CA ARG A 241 0.29 -12.92 -2.48
C ARG A 241 1.57 -12.08 -2.57
N LEU A 242 2.10 -11.61 -1.45
CA LEU A 242 3.37 -10.88 -1.41
C LEU A 242 4.53 -11.74 -1.95
N ASN A 243 4.61 -13.01 -1.54
CA ASN A 243 5.64 -13.94 -2.04
C ASN A 243 5.53 -14.13 -3.56
N GLY A 244 4.31 -14.27 -4.10
CA GLY A 244 4.09 -14.32 -5.54
C GLY A 244 4.54 -13.05 -6.26
N ALA A 245 4.23 -11.88 -5.68
CA ALA A 245 4.60 -10.59 -6.26
C ALA A 245 6.13 -10.39 -6.26
N LEU A 246 6.78 -10.82 -5.18
CA LEU A 246 8.25 -10.84 -5.06
C LEU A 246 8.93 -11.80 -6.03
N ARG A 247 8.25 -12.90 -6.43
CA ARG A 247 8.73 -13.82 -7.46
C ARG A 247 8.66 -13.17 -8.85
N ILE A 248 7.51 -12.60 -9.19
CA ILE A 248 7.36 -11.84 -10.46
C ILE A 248 8.37 -10.69 -10.52
N ALA A 249 8.58 -9.99 -9.42
CA ALA A 249 9.49 -8.87 -9.34
C ALA A 249 10.98 -9.27 -9.40
N ALA A 250 11.32 -10.55 -9.18
CA ALA A 250 12.67 -11.05 -9.44
C ALA A 250 12.95 -11.16 -10.95
N ASP A 251 11.97 -11.62 -11.73
CA ASP A 251 12.07 -11.75 -13.19
C ASP A 251 11.79 -10.42 -13.92
N HIS A 252 10.97 -9.56 -13.30
CA HIS A 252 10.55 -8.26 -13.82
C HIS A 252 10.71 -7.17 -12.75
N PRO A 253 11.94 -6.74 -12.46
CA PRO A 253 12.22 -5.76 -11.41
C PRO A 253 11.48 -4.43 -11.64
N PRO A 254 10.70 -3.94 -10.65
CA PRO A 254 10.15 -2.60 -10.66
C PRO A 254 11.26 -1.55 -10.73
N LYS A 255 10.97 -0.44 -11.41
CA LYS A 255 11.91 0.69 -11.51
C LYS A 255 11.37 1.83 -10.66
N VAL A 256 11.89 1.99 -9.45
CA VAL A 256 11.46 3.03 -8.50
C VAL A 256 12.62 3.96 -8.20
N ASP A 257 12.44 5.24 -8.49
CA ASP A 257 13.43 6.26 -8.15
C ASP A 257 13.18 6.85 -6.77
N ARG A 258 14.28 7.23 -6.10
CA ARG A 258 14.20 8.00 -4.87
C ARG A 258 13.98 9.47 -5.20
N ALA A 259 12.74 9.93 -5.08
CA ALA A 259 12.38 11.31 -5.39
C ALA A 259 11.05 11.71 -4.75
N ARG A 260 10.86 13.02 -4.56
CA ARG A 260 9.54 13.62 -4.34
C ARG A 260 8.67 13.46 -5.58
N ALA A 261 7.35 13.43 -5.40
CA ALA A 261 6.43 13.18 -6.49
C ALA A 261 6.47 14.30 -7.52
N CYS A 262 6.49 15.57 -7.08
CA CYS A 262 6.53 16.75 -7.94
C CYS A 262 7.80 16.79 -8.83
N ASP A 263 8.98 16.62 -8.23
CA ASP A 263 10.27 16.63 -8.94
C ASP A 263 10.34 15.53 -10.01
N TRP A 264 9.83 14.34 -9.67
CA TRP A 264 9.89 13.19 -10.53
C TRP A 264 8.87 13.28 -11.67
N ILE A 265 7.62 13.64 -11.36
CA ILE A 265 6.57 13.70 -12.37
C ILE A 265 6.81 14.84 -13.36
N GLY A 266 7.34 15.98 -12.91
CA GLY A 266 7.74 17.07 -13.80
C GLY A 266 8.72 16.60 -14.88
N LYS A 267 9.72 15.81 -14.50
CA LYS A 267 10.67 15.20 -15.46
C LYS A 267 10.00 14.18 -16.39
N ARG A 268 9.09 13.36 -15.87
CA ARG A 268 8.37 12.35 -16.68
C ARG A 268 7.46 13.00 -17.73
N LEU A 269 6.89 14.16 -17.42
CA LEU A 269 5.92 14.91 -18.23
C LEU A 269 6.54 16.02 -19.11
N ALA A 270 7.85 16.24 -19.04
CA ALA A 270 8.55 17.19 -19.91
C ALA A 270 8.35 16.87 -21.40
N GLU A 271 8.32 15.60 -21.75
CA GLU A 271 8.12 15.12 -23.12
C GLU A 271 6.90 14.21 -23.24
N ARG A 272 6.06 14.49 -24.24
CA ARG A 272 4.90 13.67 -24.60
C ARG A 272 5.34 12.31 -25.13
N LYS A 273 4.57 11.26 -24.82
CA LYS A 273 4.87 9.89 -25.24
C LYS A 273 4.17 9.59 -26.57
N GLN A 274 4.75 10.04 -27.68
CA GLN A 274 4.20 9.81 -29.03
C GLN A 274 3.92 8.32 -29.28
N GLY A 275 2.79 8.04 -29.94
CA GLY A 275 2.27 6.70 -30.22
C GLY A 275 1.88 5.88 -28.98
N ARG A 276 1.72 6.49 -27.79
CA ARG A 276 1.51 5.78 -26.52
C ARG A 276 0.56 6.54 -25.59
N LEU A 277 -0.23 5.80 -24.81
CA LEU A 277 -0.96 6.38 -23.69
C LEU A 277 -0.05 6.45 -22.45
N HIS A 278 0.23 7.65 -21.96
CA HIS A 278 0.92 7.84 -20.69
C HIS A 278 -0.11 7.79 -19.55
N VAL A 279 -0.02 6.80 -18.66
CA VAL A 279 -0.88 6.70 -17.48
C VAL A 279 -0.08 7.01 -16.23
N ILE A 280 -0.43 8.09 -15.54
CA ILE A 280 0.00 8.37 -14.17
C ILE A 280 -0.95 7.66 -13.24
N PHE A 281 -0.45 6.91 -12.27
CA PHE A 281 -1.30 6.25 -11.29
C PHE A 281 -0.72 6.24 -9.89
N HIS A 282 -1.60 6.11 -8.90
CA HIS A 282 -1.22 5.94 -7.49
C HIS A 282 -2.37 5.35 -6.69
N THR A 283 -2.04 4.75 -5.54
CA THR A 283 -3.01 4.14 -4.63
C THR A 283 -2.70 4.44 -3.18
N ILE A 284 -3.66 5.00 -2.45
CA ILE A 284 -3.62 5.25 -0.99
C ILE A 284 -2.26 5.81 -0.58
N MET A 285 -1.83 6.87 -1.27
CA MET A 285 -0.58 7.56 -0.96
C MET A 285 -0.77 9.06 -0.83
N TRP A 286 -1.77 9.62 -1.52
CA TRP A 286 -1.94 11.06 -1.68
C TRP A 286 -2.06 11.78 -0.34
N GLN A 287 -2.77 11.18 0.62
CA GLN A 287 -2.94 11.71 1.99
C GLN A 287 -1.63 11.90 2.77
N TYR A 288 -0.55 11.21 2.41
CA TYR A 288 0.75 11.32 3.08
C TYR A 288 1.60 12.47 2.53
N MET A 289 1.22 13.02 1.38
CA MET A 289 1.93 14.11 0.72
C MET A 289 1.54 15.46 1.36
N PRO A 290 2.50 16.38 1.60
CA PRO A 290 2.17 17.75 2.00
C PRO A 290 1.22 18.42 1.01
N ALA A 291 0.28 19.24 1.49
CA ALA A 291 -0.73 19.88 0.64
C ALA A 291 -0.12 20.73 -0.49
N GLU A 292 0.99 21.41 -0.23
CA GLU A 292 1.76 22.15 -1.25
C GLU A 292 2.27 21.24 -2.38
N GLU A 293 2.71 20.02 -2.06
CA GLU A 293 3.24 19.09 -3.04
C GLU A 293 2.10 18.45 -3.84
N GLN A 294 0.93 18.23 -3.22
CA GLN A 294 -0.28 17.77 -3.92
C GLN A 294 -0.70 18.78 -5.01
N LEU A 295 -0.78 20.07 -4.64
CA LEU A 295 -1.10 21.15 -5.58
C LEU A 295 -0.10 21.22 -6.73
N TRP A 296 1.20 21.14 -6.44
CA TRP A 296 2.22 21.15 -7.49
C TRP A 296 2.12 19.95 -8.44
N VAL A 297 1.89 18.75 -7.92
CA VAL A 297 1.70 17.56 -8.77
C VAL A 297 0.46 17.74 -9.65
N GLU A 298 -0.65 18.25 -9.10
CA GLU A 298 -1.87 18.52 -9.87
C GLU A 298 -1.62 19.50 -11.02
N ASP A 299 -0.94 20.62 -10.74
CA ASP A 299 -0.63 21.64 -11.75
C ASP A 299 0.24 21.06 -12.87
N LEU A 300 1.31 20.32 -12.53
CA LEU A 300 2.17 19.66 -13.51
C LEU A 300 1.40 18.68 -14.41
N ILE A 301 0.46 17.91 -13.83
CA ILE A 301 -0.38 16.97 -14.59
C ILE A 301 -1.34 17.73 -15.51
N ARG A 302 -2.00 18.79 -15.02
CA ARG A 302 -2.94 19.60 -15.82
C ARG A 302 -2.23 20.31 -16.97
N GLU A 303 -1.07 20.89 -16.72
CA GLU A 303 -0.23 21.52 -17.76
C GLU A 303 0.19 20.52 -18.82
N ALA A 304 0.60 19.30 -18.43
CA ALA A 304 0.94 18.25 -19.37
C ALA A 304 -0.29 17.76 -20.16
N GLY A 305 -1.45 17.66 -19.49
CA GLY A 305 -2.72 17.34 -20.10
C GLY A 305 -3.14 18.34 -21.18
N ALA A 306 -2.92 19.64 -20.96
CA ALA A 306 -3.20 20.69 -21.95
C ALA A 306 -2.35 20.56 -23.23
N ARG A 307 -1.23 19.83 -23.19
CA ARG A 307 -0.38 19.53 -24.35
C ARG A 307 -0.69 18.17 -25.00
N ALA A 308 -1.57 17.37 -24.39
CA ALA A 308 -1.91 16.03 -24.88
C ALA A 308 -2.58 16.09 -26.26
N SER A 309 -2.50 14.99 -27.00
CA SER A 309 -3.12 14.85 -28.31
C SER A 309 -3.54 13.41 -28.54
N ARG A 310 -4.29 13.14 -29.61
CA ARG A 310 -4.75 11.78 -29.93
C ARG A 310 -3.59 10.78 -30.08
N ASP A 311 -2.44 11.24 -30.58
CA ASP A 311 -1.22 10.42 -30.74
C ASP A 311 -0.38 10.31 -29.46
N ALA A 312 -0.63 11.15 -28.46
CA ALA A 312 0.10 11.12 -27.18
C ALA A 312 -0.85 11.50 -26.02
N PRO A 313 -1.86 10.66 -25.74
CA PRO A 313 -2.81 10.95 -24.67
C PRO A 313 -2.18 10.77 -23.29
N LEU A 314 -2.78 11.45 -22.31
CA LEU A 314 -2.42 11.38 -20.90
C LEU A 314 -3.63 10.94 -20.08
N ALA A 315 -3.43 10.03 -19.13
CA ALA A 315 -4.43 9.66 -18.15
C ALA A 315 -3.87 9.75 -16.74
N TRP A 316 -4.71 10.15 -15.79
CA TRP A 316 -4.40 10.16 -14.37
C TRP A 316 -5.43 9.30 -13.62
N LEU A 317 -5.02 8.08 -13.29
CA LEU A 317 -5.84 7.04 -12.64
C LEU A 317 -5.46 6.92 -11.16
N ARG A 318 -6.39 7.16 -10.25
CA ARG A 318 -6.08 7.24 -8.81
C ARG A 318 -7.09 6.52 -7.95
N LEU A 319 -6.59 5.69 -7.03
CA LEU A 319 -7.38 5.09 -5.96
C LEU A 319 -7.03 5.77 -4.65
N GLU A 320 -7.89 6.65 -4.14
CA GLU A 320 -7.58 7.46 -2.95
C GLU A 320 -8.78 7.59 -2.01
N THR A 321 -8.51 7.96 -0.77
CA THR A 321 -9.57 8.41 0.15
C THR A 321 -10.04 9.81 -0.25
N ASP A 322 -11.34 10.05 -0.16
CA ASP A 322 -11.99 11.34 -0.38
C ASP A 322 -12.93 11.71 0.79
N GLY A 323 -12.75 11.05 1.94
CA GLY A 323 -13.57 11.25 3.13
C GLY A 323 -14.88 10.46 3.16
N ASP A 324 -15.23 9.76 2.08
CA ASP A 324 -16.42 8.92 2.02
C ASP A 324 -16.24 7.64 2.88
N PRO A 325 -17.18 7.30 3.77
CA PRO A 325 -17.10 6.08 4.57
C PRO A 325 -17.25 4.79 3.73
N ASP A 326 -17.82 4.86 2.52
CA ASP A 326 -18.05 3.72 1.64
C ASP A 326 -16.80 3.32 0.83
N GLY A 327 -15.60 3.60 1.36
CA GLY A 327 -14.32 3.18 0.82
C GLY A 327 -13.65 4.18 -0.11
N ALA A 328 -12.53 3.76 -0.70
CA ALA A 328 -11.73 4.61 -1.57
C ALA A 328 -12.40 4.82 -2.93
N ALA A 329 -12.18 5.99 -3.53
CA ALA A 329 -12.65 6.30 -4.87
C ALA A 329 -11.59 5.96 -5.92
N LEU A 330 -11.98 5.23 -6.97
CA LEU A 330 -11.21 5.08 -8.19
C LEU A 330 -11.64 6.17 -9.18
N HIS A 331 -10.79 7.18 -9.37
CA HIS A 331 -11.02 8.26 -10.32
C HIS A 331 -10.10 8.15 -11.53
N VAL A 332 -10.60 8.61 -12.67
CA VAL A 332 -9.78 8.82 -13.87
C VAL A 332 -9.99 10.23 -14.42
N THR A 333 -8.91 10.87 -14.84
CA THR A 333 -8.93 12.09 -15.63
C THR A 333 -8.15 11.83 -16.92
N THR A 334 -8.69 12.20 -18.07
CA THR A 334 -8.10 11.89 -19.39
C THR A 334 -7.90 13.14 -20.22
N TRP A 335 -6.81 13.20 -20.97
CA TRP A 335 -6.51 14.23 -21.96
C TRP A 335 -6.03 13.58 -23.27
N SER A 336 -6.60 14.00 -24.39
CA SER A 336 -6.41 13.38 -25.70
C SER A 336 -6.55 14.37 -26.87
N GLY A 337 -6.65 15.66 -26.59
CA GLY A 337 -6.98 16.72 -27.55
C GLY A 337 -8.45 16.73 -27.96
N LEU A 338 -9.35 16.24 -27.10
CA LEU A 338 -10.80 16.18 -27.35
C LEU A 338 -11.58 17.15 -26.44
N PRO A 339 -12.84 17.52 -26.78
CA PRO A 339 -13.64 18.46 -26.00
C PRO A 339 -13.90 18.07 -24.53
N ASP A 340 -13.82 16.77 -24.21
CA ASP A 340 -14.05 16.24 -22.84
C ASP A 340 -12.77 16.10 -22.01
N ASP A 341 -11.64 16.60 -22.50
CA ASP A 341 -10.36 16.55 -21.81
C ASP A 341 -10.41 17.23 -20.42
N GLY A 342 -9.65 16.67 -19.47
CA GLY A 342 -9.53 17.22 -18.12
C GLY A 342 -10.73 16.97 -17.20
N LYS A 343 -11.81 16.35 -17.71
CA LYS A 343 -12.94 15.93 -16.86
C LYS A 343 -12.57 14.71 -16.03
N THR A 344 -12.75 14.82 -14.71
CA THR A 344 -12.60 13.70 -13.78
C THR A 344 -13.88 12.87 -13.75
N ARG A 345 -13.74 11.55 -13.85
CA ARG A 345 -14.83 10.58 -13.74
C ARG A 345 -14.57 9.63 -12.57
N LEU A 346 -15.60 9.37 -11.76
CA LEU A 346 -15.59 8.28 -10.78
C LEU A 346 -15.87 6.97 -11.52
N LEU A 347 -14.93 6.03 -11.44
CA LEU A 347 -15.06 4.71 -12.05
C LEU A 347 -15.65 3.69 -11.08
N ALA A 348 -15.29 3.75 -9.80
CA ALA A 348 -15.76 2.82 -8.79
C ALA A 348 -15.50 3.31 -7.36
N ARG A 349 -16.21 2.71 -6.40
CA ARG A 349 -15.83 2.67 -4.98
C ARG A 349 -15.17 1.33 -4.67
N ALA A 350 -14.18 1.29 -3.78
CA ALA A 350 -13.46 0.06 -3.48
C ALA A 350 -12.88 -0.01 -2.06
N ASP A 351 -12.59 -1.25 -1.65
CA ASP A 351 -11.83 -1.52 -0.44
C ASP A 351 -10.38 -1.02 -0.54
N PHE A 352 -9.84 -0.46 0.55
CA PHE A 352 -8.46 0.01 0.63
C PHE A 352 -7.40 -1.09 0.41
N HIS A 353 -7.78 -2.36 0.53
CA HIS A 353 -6.92 -3.52 0.32
C HIS A 353 -7.35 -4.39 -0.87
N GLY A 354 -8.27 -3.90 -1.72
CA GLY A 354 -8.69 -4.57 -2.95
C GLY A 354 -9.57 -5.80 -2.77
N ARG A 355 -10.23 -5.96 -1.61
CA ARG A 355 -11.14 -7.09 -1.36
C ARG A 355 -12.43 -7.03 -2.20
N TRP A 356 -12.94 -5.84 -2.46
CA TRP A 356 -14.16 -5.61 -3.22
C TRP A 356 -14.09 -4.30 -4.00
N ILE A 357 -14.93 -4.21 -5.03
CA ILE A 357 -15.13 -3.03 -5.88
C ILE A 357 -16.60 -2.92 -6.28
N LYS A 358 -17.13 -1.70 -6.20
CA LYS A 358 -18.48 -1.30 -6.60
C LYS A 358 -18.36 -0.39 -7.83
N PRO A 359 -18.51 -0.92 -9.05
CA PRO A 359 -18.38 -0.13 -10.28
C PRO A 359 -19.47 0.93 -10.40
N ALA A 360 -19.12 2.08 -10.97
CA ALA A 360 -20.10 3.03 -11.49
C ALA A 360 -20.71 2.49 -12.80
N ILE A 361 -21.87 3.03 -13.21
CA ILE A 361 -22.68 2.55 -14.36
C ILE A 361 -21.85 2.36 -15.65
N GLY A 362 -20.82 3.18 -15.88
CA GLY A 362 -19.96 3.07 -17.07
C GLY A 362 -18.84 2.01 -17.01
N LEU A 363 -18.60 1.38 -15.86
CA LEU A 363 -17.55 0.38 -15.64
C LEU A 363 -18.10 -1.06 -15.51
N ALA A 364 -19.37 -1.25 -15.21
CA ALA A 364 -20.06 -2.53 -15.37
C ALA A 364 -20.72 -2.61 -16.76
N ALA A 365 -21.09 -3.81 -17.21
CA ALA A 365 -22.11 -3.90 -18.25
C ALA A 365 -23.49 -3.59 -17.63
N GLU A 366 -24.38 -2.99 -18.42
CA GLU A 366 -25.78 -2.75 -18.03
C GLU A 366 -26.54 -4.04 -17.69
#